data_AF-A0A8J7F727-F1
#
_entry.id   AF-A0A8J7F727-F1
#
_cell.length_a   1.000
_cell.length_b   1.000
_cell.length_c   1.000
_cell.angle_alpha   90.00
_cell.angle_beta   90.00
_cell.angle_gamma   90.00
#
_symmetry.space_group_name_H-M   'P 1'
#
loop_
_entity.id
_entity.type
_entity.pdbx_description
1 polymer ?
#
loop_
_entity_poly.entity_id
_entity_poly.type
_entity_poly.pdbx_seq_one_letter_code
_entity_poly.pdbx_strand_id
1 'polypeptide(L)'
;MSIPTNERRDDIIYFLLNKVKHSEEPQNIEYFRQDFDGKIVEKDEVLKHLEYVMEKGYLKGEMMDGARASQQGDEAPFAVCKNAEITQEGLNVLRTDFFKV
;
A
#
# COMPACT_ATOMS: atom_id res chain seq x y z
N MET A 1 6.46 -19.94 13.36
CA MET A 1 5.35 -20.32 12.47
C MET A 1 5.44 -19.41 11.26
N SER A 2 5.69 -19.96 10.08
CA SER A 2 5.77 -19.17 8.85
C SER A 2 4.35 -18.81 8.44
N ILE A 3 4.03 -17.51 8.44
CA ILE A 3 2.78 -17.02 7.85
C ILE A 3 2.81 -17.45 6.37
N PRO A 4 1.79 -18.17 5.87
CA PRO A 4 1.68 -18.52 4.46
C PRO A 4 1.93 -17.28 3.60
N THR A 5 2.83 -17.41 2.63
CA THR A 5 3.31 -16.29 1.79
C THR A 5 2.17 -15.55 1.09
N ASN A 6 1.04 -16.23 0.83
CA ASN A 6 -0.17 -15.63 0.29
C ASN A 6 -0.88 -14.72 1.30
N GLU A 7 -1.03 -15.13 2.57
CA GLU A 7 -1.66 -14.30 3.60
C GLU A 7 -0.85 -13.01 3.83
N ARG A 8 0.49 -13.12 3.88
CA ARG A 8 1.37 -11.95 4.04
C ARG A 8 1.27 -10.97 2.86
N ARG A 9 1.16 -11.49 1.63
CA ARG A 9 0.98 -10.68 0.42
C ARG A 9 -0.36 -9.97 0.43
N ASP A 10 -1.42 -10.71 0.73
CA ASP A 10 -2.78 -10.20 0.76
C ASP A 10 -2.90 -9.11 1.84
N ASP A 11 -2.30 -9.32 3.02
CA ASP A 11 -2.20 -8.32 4.08
C ASP A 11 -1.55 -7.01 3.60
N ILE A 12 -0.39 -7.07 2.95
CA ILE A 12 0.30 -5.88 2.44
C ILE A 12 -0.60 -5.15 1.45
N ILE A 13 -1.21 -5.86 0.50
CA ILE A 13 -2.13 -5.29 -0.49
C ILE A 13 -3.32 -4.62 0.20
N TYR A 14 -3.90 -5.27 1.22
CA TYR A 14 -4.97 -4.72 2.02
C TYR A 14 -4.56 -3.41 2.68
N PHE A 15 -3.42 -3.36 3.36
CA PHE A 15 -2.96 -2.12 4.01
C PHE A 15 -2.72 -1.00 3.00
N LEU A 16 -2.12 -1.32 1.85
CA LEU A 16 -1.91 -0.36 0.76
C LEU A 16 -3.23 0.25 0.29
N LEU A 17 -4.19 -0.59 -0.10
CA LEU A 17 -5.47 -0.14 -0.62
C LEU A 17 -6.34 0.51 0.47
N ASN A 18 -6.36 -0.04 1.69
CA ASN A 18 -7.17 0.47 2.79
C ASN A 18 -6.70 1.87 3.21
N LYS A 19 -5.38 2.14 3.23
CA LYS A 19 -4.84 3.46 3.54
C LYS A 19 -5.32 4.52 2.53
N VAL A 20 -5.42 4.16 1.25
CA VAL A 20 -5.91 5.07 0.18
C VAL A 20 -7.43 5.17 0.17
N LYS A 21 -8.16 4.11 0.54
CA LYS A 21 -9.63 4.15 0.65
C LYS A 21 -10.12 5.20 1.64
N HIS A 22 -9.35 5.49 2.70
CA HIS A 22 -9.70 6.53 3.67
C HIS A 22 -9.51 7.95 3.13
N SER A 23 -8.96 8.09 1.92
CA SER A 23 -8.78 9.36 1.23
C SER A 23 -9.96 9.62 0.29
N GLU A 24 -10.81 10.59 0.65
CA GLU A 24 -11.93 11.02 -0.20
C GLU A 24 -11.46 11.82 -1.44
N GLU A 25 -10.24 12.35 -1.39
CA GLU A 25 -9.61 13.13 -2.48
C GLU A 25 -8.24 12.55 -2.85
N PRO A 26 -7.79 12.69 -4.12
CA PRO A 26 -6.45 12.29 -4.55
C PRO A 26 -5.40 12.99 -3.69
N GLN A 27 -4.65 12.22 -2.93
CA GLN A 27 -3.64 12.78 -2.03
C GLN A 27 -2.35 11.96 -2.07
N ASN A 28 -1.29 12.55 -1.55
CA ASN A 28 0.00 11.88 -1.44
C ASN A 28 -0.05 10.94 -0.23
N ILE A 29 -0.01 9.65 -0.48
CA ILE A 29 -0.03 8.61 0.55
C ILE A 29 1.38 8.13 0.79
N GLU A 30 1.85 8.25 2.02
CA GLU A 30 3.15 7.76 2.46
C GLU A 30 2.96 6.45 3.23
N TYR A 31 3.69 5.42 2.85
CA TYR A 31 3.65 4.11 3.50
C TYR A 31 4.88 3.93 4.37
N PHE A 32 4.66 3.83 5.67
CA PHE A 32 5.69 3.62 6.69
C PHE A 32 5.63 2.19 7.21
N ARG A 33 6.71 1.74 7.83
CA ARG A 33 6.76 0.41 8.46
C ARG A 33 5.64 0.20 9.48
N GLN A 34 5.34 1.24 10.25
CA GLN A 34 4.34 1.23 11.31
C GLN A 34 2.90 1.04 10.82
N ASP A 35 2.62 1.31 9.54
CA ASP A 35 1.27 1.14 8.97
C ASP A 35 0.84 -0.32 8.86
N PHE A 36 1.79 -1.26 8.93
CA PHE A 36 1.56 -2.68 8.70
C PHE A 36 1.31 -3.47 10.00
N ASP A 37 0.70 -2.85 11.01
CA ASP A 37 0.23 -3.47 12.27
C ASP A 37 1.28 -4.40 12.95
N GLY A 38 2.54 -3.96 13.01
CA GLY A 38 3.62 -4.73 13.62
C GLY A 38 4.11 -5.93 12.79
N LYS A 39 3.64 -6.12 11.55
CA LYS A 39 4.18 -7.12 10.63
C LYS A 39 5.59 -6.72 10.22
N ILE A 40 6.48 -7.72 10.17
CA ILE A 40 7.82 -7.55 9.63
C ILE A 40 7.66 -7.49 8.11
N VAL A 41 7.64 -6.27 7.56
CA VAL A 41 7.59 -6.02 6.11
C VAL A 41 8.85 -5.26 5.68
N GLU A 42 9.40 -5.64 4.54
CA GLU A 42 10.56 -4.95 3.97
C GLU A 42 10.13 -3.90 2.94
N LYS A 43 10.95 -2.86 2.79
CA LYS A 43 10.70 -1.78 1.82
C LYS A 43 10.50 -2.34 0.40
N ASP A 44 11.36 -3.26 -0.04
CA ASP A 44 11.27 -3.89 -1.35
C ASP A 44 9.97 -4.69 -1.54
N GLU A 45 9.44 -5.31 -0.49
CA GLU A 45 8.15 -5.98 -0.56
C GLU A 45 7.03 -4.96 -0.77
N VAL A 46 7.01 -3.89 0.01
CA VAL A 46 5.98 -2.85 -0.11
C VAL A 46 6.00 -2.21 -1.50
N LEU A 47 7.19 -1.90 -2.04
CA LEU A 47 7.33 -1.34 -3.39
C LEU A 47 6.83 -2.31 -4.47
N LYS A 48 7.20 -3.60 -4.40
CA LYS A 48 6.72 -4.61 -5.37
C LYS A 48 5.21 -4.78 -5.32
N HIS A 49 4.62 -4.77 -4.14
CA HIS A 49 3.17 -4.91 -3.99
C HIS A 49 2.43 -3.64 -4.41
N LEU A 50 3.01 -2.46 -4.16
CA LEU A 50 2.48 -1.18 -4.62
C LEU A 50 2.49 -1.11 -6.15
N GLU A 51 3.60 -1.49 -6.78
CA GLU A 51 3.70 -1.61 -8.25
C GLU A 51 2.65 -2.59 -8.77
N TYR A 52 2.52 -3.77 -8.15
CA TYR A 52 1.52 -4.76 -8.53
C TYR A 52 0.08 -4.22 -8.48
N VAL A 53 -0.33 -3.54 -7.40
CA VAL A 53 -1.71 -3.00 -7.31
C VAL A 53 -1.96 -1.88 -8.32
N MET A 54 -0.93 -1.13 -8.70
CA MET A 54 -1.01 -0.09 -9.73
C MET A 54 -1.08 -0.70 -11.14
N GLU A 55 -0.24 -1.70 -11.45
CA GLU A 55 -0.29 -2.44 -12.71
C GLU A 55 -1.62 -3.17 -12.92
N LYS A 56 -2.20 -3.69 -11.85
CA LYS A 56 -3.54 -4.30 -11.86
C LYS A 56 -4.67 -3.29 -11.98
N GLY A 57 -4.39 -1.98 -11.89
CA GLY A 57 -5.40 -0.95 -11.95
C GLY A 57 -6.27 -0.88 -10.69
N TYR A 58 -5.85 -1.44 -9.57
CA TYR A 58 -6.55 -1.32 -8.27
C TYR A 58 -6.34 0.06 -7.65
N LEU A 59 -5.21 0.69 -7.96
CA LEU A 59 -4.83 1.99 -7.46
C LEU A 59 -4.23 2.83 -8.60
N LYS A 60 -4.63 4.09 -8.68
CA LYS A 60 -4.04 5.09 -9.59
C LYS A 60 -3.16 6.04 -8.79
N GLY A 61 -2.12 6.55 -9.45
CA GLY A 61 -1.21 7.53 -8.88
C GLY A 61 0.18 7.41 -9.48
N GLU A 62 1.15 8.04 -8.86
CA GLU A 62 2.56 7.95 -9.21
C GLU A 62 3.35 7.40 -8.02
N MET A 63 3.96 6.23 -8.20
CA MET A 63 4.84 5.65 -7.19
C MET A 63 6.18 6.39 -7.17
N MET A 64 6.60 6.78 -5.97
CA MET A 64 7.92 7.31 -5.68
C MET A 64 8.58 6.49 -4.57
N ASP A 65 9.87 6.22 -4.75
CA ASP A 65 10.68 5.62 -3.69
C ASP A 65 10.75 6.58 -2.50
N GLY A 66 10.40 6.10 -1.30
CA GLY A 66 10.31 6.97 -0.13
C GLY A 66 11.65 7.52 0.34
N ALA A 67 12.79 6.91 -0.02
CA ALA A 67 14.11 7.50 0.22
C ALA A 67 14.38 8.73 -0.66
N ARG A 68 13.65 8.89 -1.78
CA ARG A 68 13.68 10.10 -2.61
C ARG A 68 12.66 11.15 -2.15
N ALA A 69 11.68 10.75 -1.34
CA ALA A 69 10.62 11.64 -0.84
C ALA A 69 10.98 12.29 0.51
N SER A 70 11.77 11.63 1.35
CA SER A 70 12.20 12.17 2.65
C SER A 70 13.21 13.31 2.48
N GLN A 71 12.79 14.55 2.70
CA GLN A 71 13.70 15.68 2.91
C GLN A 71 14.09 15.78 4.39
N GLN A 72 15.35 15.48 4.70
CA GLN A 72 16.06 15.77 5.96
C GLN A 72 15.29 15.62 7.28
N GLY A 73 15.46 14.47 7.96
CA GLY A 73 15.33 14.37 9.43
C GLY A 73 14.24 13.45 9.96
N ASP A 74 13.22 13.13 9.16
CA ASP A 74 12.14 12.19 9.53
C ASP A 74 12.39 10.77 9.02
N GLU A 75 11.74 9.78 9.63
CA GLU A 75 11.78 8.39 9.17
C GLU A 75 11.35 8.32 7.71
N ALA A 76 12.22 7.82 6.82
CA ALA A 76 11.89 7.75 5.41
C ALA A 76 10.75 6.74 5.19
N PRO A 77 9.67 7.11 4.49
CA PRO A 77 8.65 6.15 4.12
C PRO A 77 9.28 5.06 3.24
N PHE A 78 8.67 3.87 3.24
CA PHE A 78 9.06 2.81 2.32
C PHE A 78 8.72 3.18 0.88
N ALA A 79 7.52 3.72 0.69
CA ALA A 79 7.04 4.17 -0.61
C ALA A 79 6.10 5.36 -0.43
N VAL A 80 6.03 6.21 -1.44
CA VAL A 80 5.07 7.30 -1.53
C VAL A 80 4.26 7.13 -2.81
N CYS A 81 2.95 7.13 -2.70
CA CYS A 81 2.07 7.17 -3.86
C CYS A 81 1.47 8.57 -3.97
N LYS A 82 1.88 9.33 -4.99
CA LYS A 82 1.34 10.66 -5.26
C LYS A 82 0.03 10.56 -6.02
N ASN A 83 -0.89 11.49 -5.72
CA ASN A 83 -2.24 11.51 -6.31
C ASN A 83 -2.92 10.14 -6.24
N ALA A 84 -2.79 9.46 -5.09
CA ALA A 84 -3.28 8.12 -4.93
C ALA A 84 -4.82 8.13 -4.93
N GLU A 85 -5.41 7.35 -5.84
CA GLU A 85 -6.85 7.17 -5.95
C GLU A 85 -7.15 5.67 -6.04
N ILE A 86 -7.97 5.16 -5.12
CA ILE A 86 -8.42 3.77 -5.21
C ILE A 86 -9.47 3.63 -6.31
N THR A 87 -9.32 2.64 -7.17
CA THR A 87 -10.30 2.38 -8.24
C THR A 87 -11.46 1.54 -7.73
N GLN A 88 -12.52 1.44 -8.53
CA GLN A 88 -13.63 0.52 -8.24
C GLN A 88 -13.15 -0.94 -8.12
N GLU A 89 -12.14 -1.34 -8.91
CA GLU A 89 -11.56 -2.69 -8.80
C GLU A 89 -10.79 -2.87 -7.50
N GLY A 90 -10.00 -1.89 -7.06
CA GLY A 90 -9.33 -1.93 -5.75
C GLY A 90 -10.31 -1.99 -4.58
N LEU A 91 -11.42 -1.26 -4.66
CA LEU A 91 -12.52 -1.34 -3.70
C LEU A 91 -13.20 -2.71 -3.69
N ASN A 92 -13.37 -3.32 -4.87
CA ASN A 92 -13.93 -4.67 -4.98
C ASN A 92 -12.98 -5.72 -4.41
N VAL A 93 -11.67 -5.62 -4.64
CA VAL A 93 -10.66 -6.51 -4.03
C VAL A 93 -10.73 -6.41 -2.51
N LEU A 94 -10.74 -5.18 -1.95
CA LEU A 94 -10.95 -4.98 -0.52
C LEU A 94 -12.24 -5.66 -0.03
N ARG A 95 -13.36 -5.50 -0.75
CA ARG A 95 -14.64 -6.10 -0.35
C ARG A 95 -14.71 -7.62 -0.50
N THR A 96 -14.12 -8.19 -1.54
CA THR A 96 -14.36 -9.58 -1.95
C THR A 96 -13.33 -10.53 -1.37
N ASP A 97 -12.06 -10.12 -1.32
CA ASP A 97 -10.96 -10.94 -0.82
C ASP A 97 -10.73 -10.74 0.69
N PHE A 98 -11.02 -9.55 1.24
CA PHE A 98 -10.70 -9.22 2.64
C PHE A 98 -11.92 -9.05 3.57
N PHE A 99 -13.10 -8.71 3.05
CA PHE A 99 -14.35 -8.62 3.80
C PHE A 99 -15.33 -9.72 3.37
N LYS A 100 -14.95 -10.99 3.49
CA LYS A 100 -15.95 -12.07 3.54
C LYS A 100 -16.71 -11.97 4.87
N VAL A 101 -17.82 -11.25 4.85
CA VAL A 101 -18.88 -11.33 5.88
C VAL A 101 -19.88 -12.40 5.46
#